data_AF-A0A429EH14-F1
#
_entry.id   AF-A0A429EH14-F1
#
_cell.length_a   1.000
_cell.length_b   1.000
_cell.length_c   1.000
_cell.angle_alpha   90.00
_cell.angle_beta   90.00
_cell.angle_gamma   90.00
#
_symmetry.space_group_name_H-M   'P 1'
#
loop_
_entity.id
_entity.type
_entity.pdbx_description
1 polymer ?
#
loop_
_entity_poly.entity_id
_entity_poly.type
_entity_poly.pdbx_seq_one_letter_code
_entity_poly.pdbx_strand_id
1 'polypeptide(L)'
;MAPELTFETLRDTFTETEILRPAAESIPGEITHPETRDFLSRTGLPRTLRNGAVDIDDIGDGGWQTLGALWEEIRPHGWTWTMPEHPERWFSLGGIFGLGLLVLNGETGQVWIIPEIDDEDLTPVHSGVDTLAYYMYAIERDRERYSREFALSIERDADDPRDEADAYLAAARALAAELHDVDPTPFVNGIDEAWEDDGEGPWAWIFRDISEGGWSA
;
A
#
# COMPACT_ATOMS: atom_id res chain seq x y z
N MET A 1 12.60 -1.84 -9.19
CA MET A 1 11.98 -3.14 -9.57
C MET A 1 11.86 -3.91 -8.28
N ALA A 2 10.64 -4.28 -7.89
CA ALA A 2 10.43 -5.01 -6.65
C ALA A 2 11.14 -6.38 -6.68
N PRO A 3 11.65 -6.85 -5.54
CA PRO A 3 12.03 -8.24 -5.38
C PRO A 3 10.86 -9.14 -5.78
N GLU A 4 11.17 -10.30 -6.37
CA GLU A 4 10.15 -11.24 -6.81
C GLU A 4 9.32 -11.73 -5.62
N LEU A 5 8.05 -11.34 -5.60
CA LEU A 5 7.09 -11.75 -4.58
C LEU A 5 6.28 -12.94 -5.08
N THR A 6 6.33 -14.04 -4.34
CA THR A 6 5.58 -15.26 -4.66
C THR A 6 4.39 -15.42 -3.71
N PHE A 7 3.40 -16.22 -4.11
CA PHE A 7 2.31 -16.60 -3.21
C PHE A 7 2.82 -17.27 -1.93
N GLU A 8 3.88 -18.08 -2.01
CA GLU A 8 4.48 -18.72 -0.83
C GLU A 8 5.08 -17.67 0.11
N THR A 9 5.80 -16.69 -0.43
CA THR A 9 6.34 -15.56 0.34
C THR A 9 5.23 -14.78 1.06
N LEU A 10 4.13 -14.48 0.36
CA LEU A 10 2.99 -13.81 1.00
C LEU A 10 2.35 -14.68 2.07
N ARG A 11 2.17 -15.98 1.81
CA ARG A 11 1.51 -16.91 2.74
C ARG A 11 2.32 -17.15 4.02
N ASP A 12 3.63 -16.96 3.98
CA ASP A 12 4.48 -17.06 5.16
C ASP A 12 4.33 -15.84 6.11
N THR A 13 3.75 -14.73 5.62
CA THR A 13 3.51 -13.50 6.39
C THR A 13 2.03 -13.24 6.65
N PHE A 14 1.19 -13.44 5.65
CA PHE A 14 -0.27 -13.34 5.70
C PHE A 14 -0.87 -14.75 5.66
N THR A 15 -1.95 -14.99 6.40
CA THR A 15 -2.66 -16.27 6.26
C THR A 15 -3.25 -16.41 4.86
N GLU A 16 -3.47 -17.64 4.39
CA GLU A 16 -4.01 -17.87 3.05
C GLU A 16 -5.35 -17.16 2.80
N THR A 17 -6.19 -17.03 3.84
CA THR A 17 -7.47 -16.30 3.77
C THR A 17 -7.30 -14.79 3.67
N GLU A 18 -6.14 -14.26 4.06
CA GLU A 18 -5.77 -12.84 3.97
C GLU A 18 -5.13 -12.49 2.63
N ILE A 19 -5.07 -13.42 1.66
CA ILE A 19 -4.52 -13.16 0.33
C ILE A 19 -5.63 -13.27 -0.71
N LEU A 20 -5.89 -12.18 -1.41
CA LEU A 20 -6.78 -12.09 -2.57
C LEU A 20 -6.06 -12.55 -3.82
N ARG A 21 -6.47 -13.70 -4.35
CA ARG A 21 -5.95 -14.25 -5.60
C ARG A 21 -7.10 -14.63 -6.53
N PRO A 22 -7.61 -13.69 -7.34
CA PRO A 22 -8.68 -13.97 -8.28
C PRO A 22 -8.27 -15.03 -9.30
N ALA A 23 -9.23 -15.85 -9.75
CA ALA A 23 -9.03 -16.73 -10.89
C ALA A 23 -8.71 -15.91 -12.14
N ALA A 24 -7.85 -16.42 -13.04
CA ALA A 24 -7.41 -15.65 -14.21
C ALA A 24 -8.57 -15.22 -15.11
N GLU A 25 -9.64 -16.02 -15.16
CA GLU A 25 -10.89 -15.76 -15.86
C GLU A 25 -11.83 -14.76 -15.16
N SER A 26 -11.66 -14.50 -13.86
CA SER A 26 -12.44 -13.49 -13.12
C SER A 26 -11.80 -12.10 -13.16
N ILE A 27 -10.56 -11.98 -13.64
CA ILE A 27 -9.89 -10.69 -13.86
C ILE A 27 -10.48 -10.02 -15.12
N PRO A 28 -11.05 -8.79 -15.02
CA PRO A 28 -11.67 -8.05 -16.12
C PRO A 28 -10.80 -8.01 -17.38
N GLY A 29 -11.42 -8.10 -18.55
CA GLY A 29 -10.69 -8.11 -19.83
C GLY A 29 -9.99 -6.79 -20.14
N GLU A 30 -10.45 -5.70 -19.52
CA GLU A 30 -9.92 -4.35 -19.63
C GLU A 30 -8.64 -4.14 -18.81
N ILE A 31 -8.31 -5.06 -17.88
CA ILE A 31 -6.96 -5.15 -17.30
C ILE A 31 -6.07 -5.85 -18.32
N THR A 32 -5.51 -5.08 -19.24
CA THR A 32 -4.72 -5.60 -20.37
C THR A 32 -3.23 -5.71 -20.05
N HIS A 33 -2.75 -5.07 -18.98
CA HIS A 33 -1.35 -5.15 -18.55
C HIS A 33 -0.95 -6.58 -18.15
N PRO A 34 -0.09 -7.28 -18.91
CA PRO A 34 0.18 -8.71 -18.72
C PRO A 34 0.74 -9.06 -17.34
N GLU A 35 1.68 -8.24 -16.85
CA GLU A 35 2.37 -8.43 -15.58
C GLU A 35 1.38 -8.31 -14.40
N THR A 36 0.45 -7.36 -14.47
CA THR A 36 -0.62 -7.20 -13.47
C THR A 36 -1.53 -8.43 -13.46
N ARG A 37 -1.93 -8.94 -14.63
CA ARG A 37 -2.78 -10.16 -14.71
C ARG A 37 -2.07 -11.39 -14.15
N ASP A 38 -0.81 -11.60 -14.51
CA ASP A 38 -0.01 -12.73 -14.04
C ASP A 38 0.17 -12.65 -12.52
N PHE A 39 0.54 -11.47 -12.00
CA PHE A 39 0.72 -11.24 -10.57
C PHE A 39 -0.57 -11.49 -9.77
N LEU A 40 -1.70 -10.89 -10.17
CA LEU A 40 -2.98 -11.05 -9.47
C LEU A 40 -3.45 -12.51 -9.44
N SER A 41 -3.29 -13.25 -10.54
CA SER A 41 -3.77 -14.63 -10.63
C SER A 41 -2.84 -15.66 -9.99
N ARG A 42 -1.53 -15.40 -9.92
CA ARG A 42 -0.55 -16.36 -9.40
C ARG A 42 -0.10 -16.06 -7.98
N THR A 43 0.18 -14.79 -7.69
CA THR A 43 0.67 -14.30 -6.40
C THR A 43 -0.48 -13.76 -5.55
N GLY A 44 -1.25 -12.82 -6.08
CA GLY A 44 -2.34 -12.14 -5.36
C GLY A 44 -1.89 -10.92 -4.55
N LEU A 45 -2.85 -10.28 -3.88
CA LEU A 45 -2.66 -9.11 -3.02
C LEU A 45 -3.03 -9.46 -1.57
N PRO A 46 -2.32 -8.95 -0.55
CA PRO A 46 -2.83 -9.00 0.82
C PRO A 46 -4.17 -8.25 0.93
N ARG A 47 -5.12 -8.80 1.68
CA ARG A 47 -6.47 -8.22 1.90
C ARG A 47 -6.42 -6.95 2.73
N THR A 48 -5.63 -6.98 3.79
CA THR A 48 -5.58 -5.90 4.77
C THR A 48 -4.14 -5.75 5.24
N LEU A 49 -3.69 -4.51 5.34
CA LEU A 49 -2.52 -4.15 6.13
C LEU A 49 -3.02 -3.69 7.50
N ARG A 50 -2.51 -4.34 8.55
CA ARG A 50 -2.64 -4.03 9.98
C ARG A 50 -3.76 -3.05 10.38
N ASN A 51 -4.74 -3.53 11.15
CA ASN A 51 -5.84 -2.73 11.69
C ASN A 51 -6.64 -1.93 10.63
N GLY A 52 -6.58 -2.31 9.35
CA GLY A 52 -7.26 -1.60 8.25
C GLY A 52 -6.52 -0.35 7.79
N ALA A 53 -5.21 -0.24 8.01
CA ALA A 53 -4.42 0.86 7.46
C ALA A 53 -4.52 0.90 5.92
N VAL A 54 -4.52 -0.28 5.31
CA VAL A 54 -4.88 -0.49 3.90
C VAL A 54 -5.86 -1.65 3.85
N ASP A 55 -6.97 -1.49 3.13
CA ASP A 55 -7.95 -2.55 2.91
C ASP A 55 -8.20 -2.70 1.41
N ILE A 56 -8.09 -3.92 0.90
CA ILE A 56 -8.35 -4.29 -0.49
C ILE A 56 -9.75 -4.91 -0.57
N ASP A 57 -10.57 -4.38 -1.47
CA ASP A 57 -11.93 -4.84 -1.76
C ASP A 57 -11.93 -6.32 -2.20
N ASP A 58 -13.09 -6.98 -2.09
CA ASP A 58 -13.22 -8.40 -2.40
C ASP A 58 -13.23 -8.68 -3.93
N ILE A 59 -12.08 -8.52 -4.56
CA ILE A 59 -11.86 -8.76 -6.00
C ILE A 59 -11.75 -10.25 -6.35
N GLY A 60 -11.63 -11.13 -5.34
CA GLY A 60 -11.37 -12.56 -5.53
C GLY A 60 -12.45 -13.29 -6.33
N ASP A 61 -13.72 -12.95 -6.07
CA ASP A 61 -14.89 -13.57 -6.70
C ASP A 61 -15.51 -12.70 -7.80
N GLY A 62 -14.72 -11.82 -8.41
CA GLY A 62 -15.18 -10.95 -9.51
C GLY A 62 -15.83 -9.66 -9.02
N GLY A 63 -15.62 -9.26 -7.77
CA GLY A 63 -16.10 -7.99 -7.18
C GLY A 63 -15.44 -6.72 -7.72
N TRP A 64 -14.98 -6.73 -8.97
CA TRP A 64 -14.32 -5.60 -9.60
C TRP A 64 -15.33 -4.48 -9.88
N GLN A 65 -15.11 -3.31 -9.30
CA GLN A 65 -15.86 -2.10 -9.60
C GLN A 65 -15.04 -1.22 -10.53
N THR A 66 -15.62 -0.78 -11.65
CA THR A 66 -14.96 0.20 -12.51
C THR A 66 -14.99 1.59 -11.89
N LEU A 67 -14.03 2.43 -12.23
CA LEU A 67 -13.98 3.80 -11.74
C LEU A 67 -15.21 4.62 -12.15
N GLY A 68 -15.77 4.35 -13.34
CA GLY A 68 -17.02 4.95 -13.78
C GLY A 68 -18.21 4.59 -12.87
N ALA A 69 -18.28 3.34 -12.39
CA ALA A 69 -19.32 2.91 -11.46
C ALA A 69 -19.09 3.49 -10.04
N LEU A 70 -17.84 3.51 -9.59
CA LEU A 70 -17.45 4.12 -8.30
C LEU A 70 -17.78 5.62 -8.27
N TRP A 71 -17.52 6.35 -9.37
CA TRP A 71 -17.82 7.78 -9.45
C TRP A 71 -19.30 8.10 -9.27
N GLU A 72 -20.20 7.31 -9.88
CA GLU A 72 -21.64 7.50 -9.72
C GLU A 72 -22.09 7.35 -8.26
N GLU A 73 -21.38 6.53 -7.49
CA GLU A 73 -21.59 6.29 -6.06
C GLU A 73 -21.02 7.44 -5.21
N ILE A 74 -19.80 7.91 -5.48
CA ILE A 74 -19.11 8.87 -4.60
C ILE A 74 -19.37 10.34 -4.94
N ARG A 75 -19.70 10.69 -6.20
CA ARG A 75 -19.97 12.08 -6.61
C ARG A 75 -21.03 12.81 -5.78
N PRO A 76 -22.10 12.18 -5.23
CA PRO A 76 -23.08 12.89 -4.40
C PRO A 76 -22.50 13.38 -3.07
N HIS A 77 -21.33 12.85 -2.68
CA HIS A 77 -20.61 13.21 -1.47
C HIS A 77 -19.64 14.38 -1.66
N GLY A 78 -19.61 15.00 -2.85
CA GLY A 78 -18.88 16.25 -3.08
C GLY A 78 -17.49 16.10 -3.69
N TRP A 79 -17.05 14.89 -4.02
CA TRP A 79 -15.71 14.63 -4.57
C TRP A 79 -15.53 15.34 -5.92
N THR A 80 -14.45 16.12 -6.08
CA THR A 80 -14.25 17.07 -7.21
C THR A 80 -13.15 16.69 -8.21
N TRP A 81 -12.53 15.52 -8.09
CA TRP A 81 -11.41 15.08 -8.94
C TRP A 81 -11.76 14.92 -10.42
N THR A 82 -10.74 15.03 -11.28
CA THR A 82 -10.89 14.88 -12.73
C THR A 82 -10.94 13.41 -13.15
N MET A 83 -12.05 13.00 -13.76
CA MET A 83 -12.17 11.64 -14.32
C MET A 83 -11.11 11.35 -15.39
N PRO A 84 -10.32 10.27 -15.26
CA PRO A 84 -9.35 9.91 -16.30
C PRO A 84 -10.08 9.48 -17.58
N GLU A 85 -9.34 9.52 -18.69
CA GLU A 85 -9.82 8.95 -19.95
C GLU A 85 -10.05 7.44 -19.78
N HIS A 86 -11.09 6.93 -20.46
CA HIS A 86 -11.45 5.50 -20.44
C HIS A 86 -11.68 4.92 -19.02
N PRO A 87 -12.59 5.50 -18.20
CA PRO A 87 -12.81 5.06 -16.82
C PRO A 87 -13.32 3.62 -16.69
N GLU A 88 -13.78 3.01 -17.79
CA GLU A 88 -14.08 1.58 -17.88
C GLU A 88 -12.84 0.67 -17.75
N ARG A 89 -11.63 1.22 -17.92
CA ARG A 89 -10.35 0.51 -17.78
C ARG A 89 -9.68 0.72 -16.42
N TRP A 90 -10.32 1.47 -15.54
CA TRP A 90 -9.84 1.74 -14.19
C TRP A 90 -10.70 0.99 -13.18
N PHE A 91 -10.08 0.43 -12.15
CA PHE A 91 -10.76 -0.46 -11.20
C PHE A 91 -10.47 -0.06 -9.76
N SER A 92 -11.52 -0.03 -8.91
CA SER A 92 -11.33 0.06 -7.46
C SER A 92 -10.56 -1.16 -6.98
N LEU A 93 -9.55 -0.91 -6.15
CA LEU A 93 -8.85 -1.94 -5.39
C LEU A 93 -9.22 -1.90 -3.91
N GLY A 94 -9.69 -0.78 -3.37
CA GLY A 94 -9.95 -0.61 -1.94
C GLY A 94 -9.55 0.78 -1.47
N GLY A 95 -8.92 0.91 -0.30
CA GLY A 95 -8.54 2.22 0.24
C GLY A 95 -7.41 2.18 1.26
N ILE A 96 -6.88 3.38 1.52
CA ILE A 96 -5.95 3.65 2.60
C ILE A 96 -6.66 4.54 3.61
N PHE A 97 -6.74 4.09 4.86
CA PHE A 97 -7.53 4.75 5.89
C PHE A 97 -7.11 6.20 6.09
N GLY A 98 -8.06 7.12 5.95
CA GLY A 98 -7.85 8.56 6.15
C GLY A 98 -7.10 9.26 5.01
N LEU A 99 -6.88 8.57 3.88
CA LEU A 99 -6.18 9.14 2.73
C LEU A 99 -6.99 9.07 1.44
N GLY A 100 -7.63 7.95 1.14
CA GLY A 100 -8.34 7.83 -0.14
C GLY A 100 -8.60 6.41 -0.62
N LEU A 101 -9.15 6.34 -1.82
CA LEU A 101 -9.46 5.10 -2.51
C LEU A 101 -8.33 4.71 -3.47
N LEU A 102 -7.92 3.44 -3.43
CA LEU A 102 -6.94 2.88 -4.33
C LEU A 102 -7.60 2.44 -5.63
N VAL A 103 -7.03 2.85 -6.74
CA VAL A 103 -7.51 2.47 -8.08
C VAL A 103 -6.38 1.97 -8.97
N LEU A 104 -6.66 0.93 -9.74
CA LEU A 104 -5.78 0.32 -10.72
C LEU A 104 -6.07 0.86 -12.11
N ASN A 105 -5.04 1.35 -12.81
CA ASN A 105 -5.10 1.53 -14.25
C ASN A 105 -4.87 0.17 -14.93
N GLY A 106 -5.90 -0.40 -15.55
CA GLY A 106 -5.83 -1.71 -16.18
C GLY A 106 -4.89 -1.80 -17.39
N GLU A 107 -4.57 -0.68 -18.02
CA GLU A 107 -3.69 -0.62 -19.19
C GLU A 107 -2.20 -0.57 -18.81
N THR A 108 -1.85 0.19 -17.76
CA THR A 108 -0.46 0.38 -17.33
C THR A 108 -0.07 -0.46 -16.11
N GLY A 109 -1.04 -1.00 -15.39
CA GLY A 109 -0.82 -1.73 -14.14
C GLY A 109 -0.56 -0.85 -12.92
N GLN A 110 -0.42 0.48 -13.11
CA GLN A 110 -0.12 1.42 -12.04
C GLN A 110 -1.30 1.55 -11.06
N VAL A 111 -0.97 1.73 -9.78
CA VAL A 111 -1.95 2.03 -8.73
C VAL A 111 -1.90 3.51 -8.39
N TRP A 112 -3.07 4.10 -8.29
CA TRP A 112 -3.30 5.51 -8.00
C TRP A 112 -4.18 5.63 -6.77
N ILE A 113 -4.18 6.81 -6.16
CA ILE A 113 -5.10 7.18 -5.09
C ILE A 113 -6.03 8.27 -5.58
N ILE A 114 -7.31 8.12 -5.24
CA ILE A 114 -8.30 9.19 -5.26
C ILE A 114 -8.33 9.76 -3.84
N PRO A 115 -7.80 10.96 -3.61
CA PRO A 115 -7.72 11.53 -2.27
C PRO A 115 -9.13 11.81 -1.71
N GLU A 116 -9.29 11.64 -0.40
CA GLU A 116 -10.51 12.02 0.33
C GLU A 116 -10.69 13.55 0.44
N ILE A 117 -9.60 14.31 0.23
CA ILE A 117 -9.56 15.76 0.36
C ILE A 117 -10.04 16.40 -0.95
N ASP A 118 -10.92 17.40 -0.83
CA ASP A 118 -11.43 18.17 -1.96
C ASP A 118 -10.29 18.88 -2.74
N ASP A 119 -10.48 19.02 -4.05
CA ASP A 119 -9.62 19.77 -4.97
C ASP A 119 -8.21 19.19 -5.24
N GLU A 120 -7.99 17.92 -4.92
CA GLU A 120 -6.82 17.16 -5.37
C GLU A 120 -7.18 16.16 -6.49
N ASP A 121 -6.32 16.08 -7.51
CA ASP A 121 -6.46 15.12 -8.60
C ASP A 121 -5.87 13.75 -8.22
N LEU A 122 -6.20 12.73 -9.02
CA LEU A 122 -5.62 11.40 -8.88
C LEU A 122 -4.09 11.48 -8.91
N THR A 123 -3.46 10.83 -7.93
CA THR A 123 -1.99 10.82 -7.81
C THR A 123 -1.47 9.39 -7.90
N PRO A 124 -0.40 9.11 -8.65
CA PRO A 124 0.17 7.76 -8.71
C PRO A 124 0.79 7.41 -7.37
N VAL A 125 0.53 6.20 -6.88
CA VAL A 125 1.07 5.71 -5.60
C VAL A 125 2.04 4.56 -5.82
N HIS A 126 1.76 3.69 -6.77
CA HIS A 126 2.64 2.57 -7.09
C HIS A 126 2.80 2.41 -8.60
N SER A 127 4.00 2.04 -8.99
CA SER A 127 4.32 1.64 -10.36
C SER A 127 3.57 0.36 -10.79
N GLY A 128 3.15 -0.48 -9.84
CA GLY A 128 2.39 -1.70 -10.11
C GLY A 128 1.66 -2.27 -8.89
N VAL A 129 0.78 -3.24 -9.12
CA VAL A 129 0.10 -4.01 -8.04
C VAL A 129 1.08 -4.89 -7.25
N ASP A 130 2.17 -5.32 -7.89
CA ASP A 130 3.25 -6.09 -7.29
C ASP A 130 4.03 -5.25 -6.27
N THR A 131 4.27 -3.98 -6.56
CA THR A 131 4.94 -3.08 -5.62
C THR A 131 4.01 -2.69 -4.46
N LEU A 132 2.71 -2.49 -4.69
CA LEU A 132 1.73 -2.35 -3.60
C LEU A 132 1.76 -3.57 -2.66
N ALA A 133 1.70 -4.80 -3.20
CA ALA A 133 1.79 -6.01 -2.39
C ALA A 133 3.12 -6.13 -1.66
N TYR A 134 4.23 -5.75 -2.29
CA TYR A 134 5.54 -5.76 -1.65
C TYR A 134 5.58 -4.79 -0.46
N TYR A 135 4.97 -3.62 -0.58
CA TYR A 135 4.91 -2.65 0.52
C TYR A 135 4.17 -3.22 1.72
N MET A 136 2.96 -3.74 1.49
CA MET A 136 2.18 -4.40 2.55
C MET A 136 2.96 -5.55 3.18
N TYR A 137 3.62 -6.37 2.35
CA TYR A 137 4.47 -7.47 2.81
C TYR A 137 5.65 -7.00 3.66
N ALA A 138 6.45 -6.03 3.20
CA ALA A 138 7.64 -5.59 3.91
C ALA A 138 7.30 -4.95 5.26
N ILE A 139 6.18 -4.20 5.31
CA ILE A 139 5.65 -3.66 6.56
C ILE A 139 5.31 -4.82 7.51
N GLU A 140 4.44 -5.76 7.12
CA GLU A 140 4.04 -6.85 8.03
C GLU A 140 5.22 -7.76 8.40
N ARG A 141 6.14 -8.04 7.46
CA ARG A 141 7.38 -8.80 7.69
C ARG A 141 8.25 -8.17 8.77
N ASP A 142 8.37 -6.85 8.79
CA ASP A 142 9.23 -6.12 9.71
C ASP A 142 8.51 -5.71 11.02
N ARG A 143 7.28 -6.20 11.24
CA ARG A 143 6.46 -5.88 12.42
C ARG A 143 7.20 -5.98 13.75
N GLU A 144 8.03 -7.01 13.91
CA GLU A 144 8.79 -7.19 15.16
C GLU A 144 9.81 -6.06 15.40
N ARG A 145 10.37 -5.46 14.34
CA ARG A 145 11.42 -4.42 14.44
C ARG A 145 10.95 -3.08 14.97
N TYR A 146 9.67 -2.81 14.90
CA TYR A 146 9.05 -1.64 15.51
C TYR A 146 8.03 -2.04 16.58
N SER A 147 8.14 -3.25 17.12
CA SER A 147 7.37 -3.67 18.29
C SER A 147 7.92 -3.04 19.56
N ARG A 148 7.04 -2.89 20.57
CA ARG A 148 7.47 -2.41 21.89
C ARG A 148 8.49 -3.33 22.55
N GLU A 149 8.36 -4.64 22.35
CA GLU A 149 9.31 -5.62 22.90
C GLU A 149 10.72 -5.41 22.34
N PHE A 150 10.83 -5.22 21.02
CA PHE A 150 12.11 -4.92 20.38
C PHE A 150 12.68 -3.59 20.87
N ALA A 151 11.88 -2.53 20.91
CA ALA A 151 12.37 -1.22 21.34
C ALA A 151 12.86 -1.24 22.81
N LEU A 152 12.13 -1.92 23.71
CA LEU A 152 12.58 -2.15 25.09
C LEU A 152 13.82 -3.03 25.19
N SER A 153 14.05 -3.93 24.22
CA SER A 153 15.27 -4.73 24.19
C SER A 153 16.50 -3.89 23.86
N ILE A 154 16.34 -2.90 22.96
CA ILE A 154 17.38 -1.91 22.61
C ILE A 154 17.67 -1.00 23.80
N GLU A 155 16.65 -0.39 24.42
CA GLU A 155 16.82 0.50 25.58
C GLU A 155 17.55 -0.17 26.77
N ARG A 156 17.42 -1.49 26.90
CA ARG A 156 18.04 -2.27 27.98
C ARG A 156 19.45 -2.75 27.66
N ASP A 157 19.88 -2.68 26.40
CA ASP A 157 21.21 -3.08 26.00
C ASP A 157 22.22 -1.98 26.42
N ALA A 158 23.12 -2.32 27.34
CA ALA A 158 24.10 -1.37 27.85
C ALA A 158 25.15 -0.96 26.80
N ASP A 159 25.30 -1.73 25.71
CA ASP A 159 26.22 -1.47 24.62
C ASP A 159 25.54 -0.71 23.44
N ASP A 160 24.22 -0.48 23.50
CA ASP A 160 23.47 0.29 22.51
C ASP A 160 23.12 1.68 23.07
N PRO A 161 23.54 2.79 22.43
CA PRO A 161 23.25 4.13 22.92
C PRO A 161 21.81 4.60 22.65
N ARG A 162 21.02 3.84 21.89
CA ARG A 162 19.67 4.22 21.45
C ARG A 162 18.64 4.04 22.57
N ASP A 163 17.68 4.96 22.64
CA ASP A 163 16.46 4.77 23.44
C ASP A 163 15.32 4.11 22.62
N GLU A 164 14.14 3.96 23.25
CA GLU A 164 12.95 3.41 22.60
C GLU A 164 12.53 4.22 21.35
N ALA A 165 12.60 5.56 21.41
CA ALA A 165 12.22 6.42 20.29
C ALA A 165 13.24 6.32 19.14
N ASP A 166 14.53 6.25 19.45
CA ASP A 166 15.59 6.00 18.48
C ASP A 166 15.41 4.65 17.76
N ALA A 167 14.93 3.61 18.47
CA ALA A 167 14.66 2.31 17.88
C ALA A 167 13.52 2.36 16.84
N TYR A 168 12.41 3.02 17.18
CA TYR A 168 11.29 3.21 16.25
C TYR A 168 11.68 4.05 15.03
N LEU A 169 12.38 5.16 15.23
CA LEU A 169 12.86 6.00 14.14
C LEU A 169 13.83 5.24 13.22
N ALA A 170 14.73 4.44 13.80
CA ALA A 170 15.64 3.61 13.00
C ALA A 170 14.89 2.55 12.18
N ALA A 171 13.86 1.92 12.75
CA ALA A 171 13.03 0.96 12.03
C ALA A 171 12.25 1.62 10.88
N ALA A 172 11.61 2.77 11.12
CA ALA A 172 10.91 3.54 10.09
C ALA A 172 11.85 3.95 8.94
N ARG A 173 13.06 4.45 9.27
CA ARG A 173 14.09 4.82 8.28
C ARG A 173 14.54 3.64 7.42
N ALA A 174 14.82 2.50 8.05
CA ALA A 174 15.25 1.31 7.34
C ALA A 174 14.17 0.82 6.37
N LEU A 175 12.91 0.81 6.82
CA LEU A 175 11.77 0.41 6.00
C LEU A 175 11.52 1.39 4.84
N ALA A 176 11.52 2.70 5.10
CA ALA A 176 11.35 3.71 4.07
C ALA A 176 12.43 3.63 2.99
N ALA A 177 13.69 3.44 3.38
CA ALA A 177 14.80 3.27 2.45
C ALA A 177 14.64 2.02 1.56
N GLU A 178 14.27 0.88 2.15
CA GLU A 178 13.99 -0.34 1.39
C GLU A 178 12.85 -0.11 0.39
N LEU A 179 11.73 0.46 0.85
CA LEU A 179 10.55 0.66 0.02
C LEU A 179 10.80 1.64 -1.12
N HIS A 180 11.55 2.71 -0.89
CA HIS A 180 11.95 3.63 -1.95
C HIS A 180 12.82 2.94 -3.02
N ASP A 181 13.76 2.08 -2.62
CA ASP A 181 14.59 1.33 -3.59
C ASP A 181 13.75 0.38 -4.45
N VAL A 182 12.66 -0.14 -3.91
CA VAL A 182 11.68 -0.99 -4.60
C VAL A 182 10.86 -0.17 -5.60
N ASP A 183 10.23 0.90 -5.10
CA ASP A 183 9.34 1.77 -5.86
C ASP A 183 9.37 3.22 -5.32
N PRO A 184 10.07 4.17 -5.97
CA PRO A 184 10.11 5.55 -5.49
C PRO A 184 8.80 6.31 -5.77
N THR A 185 7.84 5.74 -6.51
CA THR A 185 6.59 6.43 -6.92
C THR A 185 5.86 7.15 -5.78
N PRO A 186 5.67 6.56 -4.58
CA PRO A 186 4.98 7.24 -3.50
C PRO A 186 5.80 8.30 -2.75
N PHE A 187 7.09 8.49 -3.07
CA PHE A 187 7.99 9.42 -2.38
C PHE A 187 8.15 10.72 -3.18
N VAL A 188 7.33 11.73 -2.87
CA VAL A 188 7.31 13.01 -3.61
C VAL A 188 8.61 13.81 -3.43
N ASN A 189 9.19 13.79 -2.21
CA ASN A 189 10.34 14.62 -1.84
C ASN A 189 11.62 13.82 -1.49
N GLY A 190 11.68 12.53 -1.83
CA GLY A 190 12.84 11.64 -1.58
C GLY A 190 12.77 10.87 -0.25
N ILE A 191 13.92 10.33 0.18
CA ILE A 191 14.02 9.35 1.30
C ILE A 191 14.33 10.00 2.65
N ASP A 192 15.15 11.06 2.65
CA ASP A 192 15.81 11.56 3.86
C ASP A 192 14.81 12.01 4.95
N GLU A 193 13.62 12.42 4.52
CA GLU A 193 12.56 12.99 5.35
C GLU A 193 11.17 12.51 4.93
N ALA A 194 10.99 11.20 4.66
CA ALA A 194 9.71 10.61 4.24
C ALA A 194 8.55 10.78 5.26
N TRP A 195 8.78 11.45 6.38
CA TRP A 195 7.86 11.77 7.47
C TRP A 195 7.88 13.25 7.90
N GLU A 196 8.76 14.12 7.37
CA GLU A 196 8.89 15.53 7.86
C GLU A 196 8.03 16.53 7.08
N ASP A 197 7.58 16.19 5.88
CA ASP A 197 6.85 17.12 5.01
C ASP A 197 5.34 16.86 5.06
N ASP A 198 4.69 17.33 6.13
CA ASP A 198 3.23 17.40 6.37
C ASP A 198 2.34 16.20 5.94
N GLY A 199 2.92 15.04 5.61
CA GLY A 199 2.20 13.87 5.09
C GLY A 199 2.02 13.84 3.56
N GLU A 200 2.89 14.47 2.76
CA GLU A 200 2.83 14.37 1.28
C GLU A 200 3.14 12.94 0.79
N GLY A 201 2.11 12.10 0.77
CA GLY A 201 2.16 10.75 0.21
C GLY A 201 1.52 9.72 1.15
N PRO A 202 0.85 8.70 0.59
CA PRO A 202 0.00 7.82 1.39
C PRO A 202 0.77 6.94 2.40
N TRP A 203 2.08 6.76 2.19
CA TRP A 203 2.93 5.98 3.09
C TRP A 203 3.65 6.83 4.14
N ALA A 204 3.74 8.15 3.94
CA ALA A 204 4.43 9.07 4.85
C ALA A 204 3.82 9.03 6.26
N TRP A 205 2.48 8.98 6.33
CA TRP A 205 1.76 8.84 7.60
C TRP A 205 2.07 7.52 8.31
N ILE A 206 2.17 6.40 7.58
CA ILE A 206 2.54 5.10 8.16
C ILE A 206 3.97 5.14 8.71
N PHE A 207 4.93 5.70 7.97
CA PHE A 207 6.30 5.83 8.47
C PHE A 207 6.39 6.71 9.71
N ARG A 208 5.64 7.82 9.71
CA ARG A 208 5.53 8.70 10.87
C ARG A 208 4.98 7.94 12.08
N ASP A 209 3.85 7.24 11.92
CA ASP A 209 3.21 6.51 13.01
C ASP A 209 4.08 5.36 13.52
N ILE A 210 4.86 4.71 12.64
CA ILE A 210 5.91 3.77 13.06
C ILE A 210 7.00 4.47 13.87
N SER A 211 7.53 5.61 13.40
CA SER A 211 8.60 6.35 14.07
C SER A 211 8.19 6.93 15.43
N GLU A 212 6.91 7.23 15.61
CA GLU A 212 6.30 7.71 16.85
C GLU A 212 5.86 6.55 17.77
N GLY A 213 6.01 5.29 17.34
CA GLY A 213 5.65 4.10 18.10
C GLY A 213 4.16 3.76 18.09
N GLY A 214 3.31 4.42 17.28
CA GLY A 214 1.90 4.07 17.13
C GLY A 214 1.68 2.64 16.62
N TRP A 215 2.70 2.08 15.96
CA TRP A 215 2.75 0.72 15.45
C TRP A 215 3.44 -0.26 16.40
N SER A 216 3.60 0.06 17.70
CA SER A 216 4.32 -0.81 18.64
C SER A 216 3.51 -1.97 19.23
N ALA A 217 2.19 -1.98 19.01
CA ALA A 217 1.22 -2.87 19.69
C ALA A 217 0.97 -4.25 19.02
#